data_AF-A0A936QEE8-F1
#
_entry.id   AF-A0A936QEE8-F1
#
_cell.length_a   1.000
_cell.length_b   1.000
_cell.length_c   1.000
_cell.angle_alpha   90.00
_cell.angle_beta   90.00
_cell.angle_gamma   90.00
#
_symmetry.space_group_name_H-M   'P 1'
#
loop_
_entity.id
_entity.type
_entity.pdbx_description
1 polymer ?
#
loop_
_entity_poly.entity_id
_entity_poly.type
_entity_poly.pdbx_seq_one_letter_code
_entity_poly.pdbx_strand_id
1 'polypeptide(L)'
;MKILPKDDEYVRNVLTACIENNQTSNDHFLNKSLKSFQRNPGLAAEIRKSLKDAHFYKLNAKAFKVDRQRFDKVIRKIAYALFYKEFGFTWQRLLAVTTNQLKMSDMSKDHLGVLFESLTAALDKLLLKGQNPLIFQYAFIELSADKFEKALFMLFYEGFPFWIIPDKTSNRCDFE
;
A
#
# COMPACT_ATOMS: atom_id res chain seq x y z
N MET A 1 13.83 15.74 -4.95
CA MET A 1 12.39 15.43 -4.83
C MET A 1 12.04 15.34 -3.35
N LYS A 2 11.40 16.37 -2.77
CA LYS A 2 11.09 16.43 -1.35
C LYS A 2 9.77 15.68 -1.14
N ILE A 3 9.83 14.48 -0.58
CA ILE A 3 8.65 13.88 0.00
C ILE A 3 8.29 14.75 1.21
N LEU A 4 7.07 15.29 1.26
CA LEU A 4 6.64 15.99 2.45
C LEU A 4 6.52 14.94 3.57
N PRO A 5 7.25 15.04 4.69
CA PRO A 5 7.26 14.03 5.75
C PRO A 5 5.87 13.62 6.24
N LYS A 6 4.88 14.51 6.04
CA LYS A 6 3.48 14.33 6.37
C LYS A 6 2.77 13.26 5.52
N ASP A 7 3.17 13.04 4.26
CA ASP A 7 2.52 12.07 3.36
C ASP A 7 2.97 10.65 3.68
N ASP A 8 4.27 10.46 3.90
CA ASP A 8 4.84 9.18 4.34
C ASP A 8 4.30 8.80 5.72
N GLU A 9 4.22 9.78 6.62
CA GLU A 9 3.62 9.61 7.94
C GLU A 9 2.14 9.21 7.84
N TYR A 10 1.38 9.85 6.94
CA TYR A 10 -0.01 9.50 6.67
C TYR A 10 -0.14 8.05 6.21
N VAL A 11 0.56 7.66 5.14
CA VAL A 11 0.47 6.30 4.58
C VAL A 11 0.92 5.24 5.57
N ARG A 12 2.01 5.47 6.30
CA ARG A 12 2.44 4.57 7.37
C ARG A 12 1.33 4.39 8.41
N ASN A 13 0.71 5.49 8.86
CA ASN A 13 -0.33 5.42 9.87
C ASN A 13 -1.57 4.66 9.34
N VAL A 14 -1.96 4.86 8.08
CA VAL A 14 -3.03 4.08 7.42
C VAL A 14 -2.69 2.60 7.38
N LEU A 15 -1.51 2.22 6.86
CA LEU A 15 -1.07 0.81 6.78
C LEU A 15 -1.11 0.14 8.15
N THR A 16 -0.54 0.81 9.16
CA THR A 16 -0.45 0.24 10.52
C THR A 16 -1.80 0.15 11.23
N ALA A 17 -2.80 0.97 10.86
CA ALA A 17 -4.13 0.91 11.44
C ALA A 17 -4.97 -0.27 10.88
N CYS A 18 -4.58 -0.84 9.75
CA CYS A 18 -5.30 -1.95 9.10
C CYS A 18 -4.72 -3.34 9.42
N ILE A 19 -3.58 -3.42 10.11
CA ILE A 19 -2.91 -4.69 10.40
C ILE A 19 -3.34 -5.17 11.79
N GLU A 20 -4.20 -6.18 11.81
CA GLU A 20 -4.76 -6.69 13.07
C GLU A 20 -4.01 -7.89 13.67
N ASN A 21 -3.03 -8.49 12.97
CA ASN A 21 -2.67 -9.90 13.25
C ASN A 21 -1.18 -10.29 13.23
N ASN A 22 -0.26 -9.39 13.58
CA ASN A 22 1.16 -9.74 13.76
C ASN A 22 1.73 -9.08 15.02
N GLN A 23 2.25 -9.88 15.97
CA GLN A 23 2.82 -9.42 17.24
C GLN A 23 3.93 -8.36 17.00
N THR A 24 4.76 -8.55 15.97
CA THR A 24 5.80 -7.60 15.54
C THR A 24 5.22 -6.31 14.96
N SER A 25 4.06 -6.40 14.30
CA SER A 25 3.33 -5.23 13.80
C SER A 25 2.65 -4.45 14.92
N ASN A 26 2.13 -5.14 15.95
CA ASN A 26 1.61 -4.52 17.17
C ASN A 26 2.71 -3.77 17.94
N ASP A 27 3.90 -4.35 18.06
CA ASP A 27 5.03 -3.72 18.76
C ASP A 27 5.58 -2.49 18.01
N HIS A 28 5.58 -2.53 16.67
CA HIS A 28 5.91 -1.36 15.83
C HIS A 28 4.79 -0.30 15.80
N PHE A 29 3.52 -0.73 15.79
CA PHE A 29 2.32 0.11 15.86
C PHE A 29 2.29 0.94 17.16
N LEU A 30 2.46 0.29 18.31
CA LEU A 30 2.42 0.93 19.63
C LEU A 30 3.58 1.91 19.85
N ASN A 31 4.76 1.63 19.28
CA ASN A 31 5.93 2.48 19.54
C ASN A 31 6.14 3.62 18.54
N LYS A 32 5.83 3.46 17.25
CA LYS A 32 6.11 4.48 16.22
C LYS A 32 4.87 5.23 15.75
N SER A 33 3.75 4.55 15.52
CA SER A 33 2.50 5.21 15.10
C SER A 33 1.90 6.03 16.24
N LEU A 34 1.93 5.51 17.46
CA LEU A 34 1.47 6.24 18.67
C LEU A 34 2.32 7.49 18.97
N LYS A 35 3.66 7.42 18.81
CA LYS A 35 4.55 8.59 18.91
C LYS A 35 4.32 9.61 17.78
N SER A 36 3.95 9.15 16.59
CA SER A 36 3.58 10.01 15.46
C SER A 36 2.25 10.73 15.68
N PHE A 37 1.22 10.03 16.17
CA PHE A 37 -0.04 10.64 16.57
C PHE A 37 0.12 11.63 17.72
N GLN A 38 1.03 11.38 18.65
CA GLN A 38 1.40 12.33 19.72
C GLN A 38 2.13 13.57 19.19
N ARG A 39 2.98 13.42 18.17
CA ARG A 39 3.73 14.54 17.56
C ARG A 39 2.89 15.38 16.60
N ASN A 40 1.85 14.79 16.00
CA ASN A 40 0.98 15.47 15.05
C ASN A 40 -0.51 15.31 15.46
N PRO A 41 -0.97 16.08 16.46
CA PRO A 41 -2.34 15.99 16.97
C PRO A 41 -3.40 16.36 15.92
N GLY A 42 -3.04 17.14 14.89
CA GLY A 42 -3.93 17.45 13.77
C GLY A 42 -4.29 16.23 12.93
N LEU A 43 -3.31 15.39 12.61
CA LEU A 43 -3.53 14.12 11.90
C LEU A 43 -4.38 13.14 12.72
N ALA A 44 -4.09 13.04 14.02
CA ALA A 44 -4.89 12.23 14.95
C ALA A 44 -6.34 12.75 15.05
N ALA A 45 -6.53 14.07 15.08
CA ALA A 45 -7.85 14.69 15.11
C ALA A 45 -8.65 14.45 13.82
N GLU A 46 -8.02 14.49 12.63
CA GLU A 46 -8.72 14.20 11.37
C GLU A 46 -9.11 12.73 11.24
N ILE A 47 -8.22 11.81 11.63
CA ILE A 47 -8.56 10.38 11.68
C ILE A 47 -9.72 10.17 12.67
N ARG A 48 -9.64 10.73 13.89
CA ARG A 48 -10.73 10.62 14.88
C ARG A 48 -12.05 11.22 14.40
N LYS A 49 -12.02 12.38 13.74
CA LYS A 49 -13.23 13.02 13.16
C LYS A 49 -13.87 12.17 12.07
N SER A 50 -13.09 11.33 11.38
CA SER A 50 -13.58 10.45 10.33
C SER A 50 -13.84 9.02 10.80
N LEU A 51 -13.58 8.70 12.08
CA LEU A 51 -13.90 7.39 12.66
C LEU A 51 -15.42 7.22 12.71
N LYS A 52 -15.88 6.12 12.12
CA LYS A 52 -17.25 5.64 12.19
C LYS A 52 -17.26 4.25 12.77
N ASP A 53 -18.30 3.92 13.53
CA ASP A 53 -18.53 2.55 13.96
C ASP A 53 -18.74 1.64 12.75
N ALA A 54 -17.95 0.57 12.69
CA ALA A 54 -18.01 -0.45 11.66
C ALA A 54 -18.61 -1.71 12.28
N HIS A 55 -19.94 -1.77 12.34
CA HIS A 55 -20.67 -2.85 13.01
C HIS A 55 -20.57 -4.23 12.33
N PHE A 56 -19.93 -4.31 11.16
CA PHE A 56 -19.97 -5.49 10.29
C PHE A 56 -18.67 -6.31 10.29
N TYR A 57 -17.59 -5.84 10.91
CA TYR A 57 -16.30 -6.56 10.92
C TYR A 57 -16.03 -7.23 12.27
N LYS A 58 -16.15 -6.46 13.37
CA LYS A 58 -16.01 -6.94 14.75
C LYS A 58 -16.79 -6.02 15.68
N LEU A 59 -17.21 -6.53 16.82
CA LEU A 59 -17.79 -5.72 17.90
C LEU A 59 -16.81 -4.58 18.24
N ASN A 60 -17.24 -3.32 18.12
CA ASN A 60 -16.46 -2.10 18.35
C ASN A 60 -15.36 -1.77 17.31
N ALA A 61 -15.36 -2.38 16.12
CA ALA A 61 -14.46 -1.96 15.06
C ALA A 61 -14.77 -0.52 14.63
N LYS A 62 -13.71 0.25 14.31
CA LYS A 62 -13.83 1.62 13.77
C LYS A 62 -13.27 1.65 12.35
N ALA A 63 -13.99 2.28 11.44
CA ALA A 63 -13.50 2.58 10.09
C ALA A 63 -13.23 4.07 9.95
N PHE A 64 -12.25 4.44 9.12
CA PHE A 64 -11.99 5.84 8.75
C PHE A 64 -11.85 5.96 7.23
N LYS A 65 -12.11 7.16 6.71
CA LYS A 65 -11.99 7.42 5.27
C LYS A 65 -10.52 7.62 4.91
N VAL A 66 -10.03 6.85 3.94
CA VAL A 66 -8.69 7.01 3.36
C VAL A 66 -8.75 8.01 2.20
N ASP A 67 -7.82 8.95 2.17
CA ASP A 67 -7.52 9.78 1.01
C ASP A 67 -6.74 8.95 -0.01
N ARG A 68 -7.46 8.41 -0.99
CA ARG A 68 -6.91 7.50 -2.00
C ARG A 68 -5.88 8.16 -2.90
N GLN A 69 -6.06 9.42 -3.27
CA GLN A 69 -5.10 10.11 -4.12
C GLN A 69 -3.75 10.23 -3.42
N ARG A 70 -3.77 10.67 -2.16
CA ARG A 70 -2.56 10.81 -1.35
C ARG A 70 -1.90 9.48 -1.04
N PHE A 71 -2.71 8.47 -0.71
CA PHE A 71 -2.24 7.12 -0.41
C PHE A 71 -1.57 6.47 -1.62
N ASP A 72 -2.28 6.39 -2.74
CA ASP A 72 -1.80 5.73 -3.96
C ASP A 72 -0.56 6.44 -4.51
N LYS A 73 -0.46 7.77 -4.38
CA LYS A 73 0.71 8.55 -4.76
C LYS A 73 2.00 8.12 -4.04
N VAL A 74 1.93 7.86 -2.74
CA VAL A 74 3.10 7.37 -1.99
C VAL A 74 3.44 5.94 -2.40
N ILE A 75 2.44 5.07 -2.55
CA ILE A 75 2.65 3.69 -2.99
C ILE A 75 3.29 3.63 -4.39
N ARG A 76 2.84 4.47 -5.34
CA ARG A 76 3.47 4.60 -6.67
C ARG A 76 4.94 5.00 -6.58
N LYS A 77 5.28 5.96 -5.73
CA LYS A 77 6.69 6.39 -5.54
C LYS A 77 7.57 5.24 -5.05
N ILE A 78 7.08 4.45 -4.11
CA ILE A 78 7.78 3.25 -3.63
C ILE A 78 8.00 2.28 -4.79
N ALA A 79 6.97 2.02 -5.60
CA ALA A 79 7.06 1.14 -6.76
C ALA A 79 8.10 1.62 -7.78
N TYR A 80 8.09 2.91 -8.16
CA TYR A 80 9.09 3.48 -9.06
C TYR A 80 10.51 3.37 -8.50
N ALA A 81 10.69 3.64 -7.21
CA ALA A 81 11.99 3.55 -6.56
C ALA A 81 12.53 2.11 -6.54
N LEU A 82 11.66 1.13 -6.26
CA LEU A 82 12.01 -0.28 -6.30
C LEU A 82 12.41 -0.73 -7.71
N PHE A 83 11.64 -0.31 -8.71
CA PHE A 83 11.93 -0.65 -10.09
C PHE A 83 13.30 -0.10 -10.52
N TYR A 84 13.57 1.17 -10.22
CA TYR A 84 14.88 1.77 -10.51
C TYR A 84 16.02 1.06 -9.77
N LYS A 85 15.81 0.71 -8.50
CA LYS A 85 16.80 -0.05 -7.70
C LYS A 85 17.10 -1.43 -8.31
N GLU A 86 16.08 -2.12 -8.81
CA GLU A 86 16.20 -3.48 -9.33
C GLU A 86 16.82 -3.52 -10.74
N PHE A 87 16.41 -2.59 -11.61
CA PHE A 87 16.73 -2.66 -13.03
C PHE A 87 17.66 -1.55 -13.52
N GLY A 88 17.93 -0.53 -12.71
CA GLY A 88 18.85 0.57 -13.03
C GLY A 88 18.29 1.61 -14.00
N PHE A 89 17.00 1.58 -14.33
CA PHE A 89 16.34 2.58 -15.19
C PHE A 89 14.91 2.90 -14.70
N THR A 90 14.35 4.03 -15.15
CA THR A 90 13.04 4.51 -14.71
C THR A 90 11.91 3.68 -15.30
N TRP A 91 10.88 3.38 -14.52
CA TRP A 91 9.69 2.69 -15.03
C TRP A 91 8.83 3.63 -15.88
N GLN A 92 8.86 3.49 -17.20
CA GLN A 92 8.13 4.39 -18.13
C GLN A 92 6.67 3.94 -18.34
N ARG A 93 5.95 3.78 -17.23
CA ARG A 93 4.53 3.41 -17.20
C ARG A 93 3.80 4.16 -16.10
N LEU A 94 2.55 4.54 -16.37
CA LEU A 94 1.58 4.90 -15.34
C LEU A 94 1.24 3.63 -14.56
N LEU A 95 1.10 3.77 -13.24
CA LEU A 95 0.94 2.64 -12.33
C LEU A 95 -0.40 2.71 -11.62
N ALA A 96 -1.21 1.66 -11.76
CA ALA A 96 -2.39 1.45 -10.96
C ALA A 96 -2.01 0.75 -9.64
N VAL A 97 -2.54 1.24 -8.52
CA VAL A 97 -2.32 0.67 -7.19
C VAL A 97 -3.57 -0.10 -6.76
N THR A 98 -3.42 -1.38 -6.44
CA THR A 98 -4.53 -2.23 -6.02
C THR A 98 -4.21 -2.93 -4.71
N THR A 99 -5.22 -3.05 -3.84
CA THR A 99 -5.14 -3.78 -2.57
C THR A 99 -6.54 -4.26 -2.18
N ASN A 100 -6.62 -5.41 -1.52
CA ASN A 100 -7.87 -5.94 -0.97
C ASN A 100 -8.19 -5.41 0.45
N GLN A 101 -7.26 -4.64 1.03
CA GLN A 101 -7.37 -4.10 2.39
C GLN A 101 -8.24 -2.84 2.48
N LEU A 102 -8.57 -2.21 1.34
CA LEU A 102 -9.45 -1.05 1.27
C LEU A 102 -10.83 -1.48 0.78
N LYS A 103 -11.87 -0.99 1.45
CA LYS A 103 -13.28 -1.26 1.13
C LYS A 103 -14.01 0.01 0.73
N MET A 104 -14.96 -0.14 -0.17
CA MET A 104 -15.93 0.92 -0.49
C MET A 104 -16.92 1.11 0.66
N SER A 105 -17.68 2.20 0.65
CA SER A 105 -18.67 2.49 1.71
C SER A 105 -19.79 1.46 1.83
N ASP A 106 -20.07 0.75 0.75
CA ASP A 106 -21.04 -0.35 0.67
C ASP A 106 -20.39 -1.73 0.95
N MET A 107 -19.14 -1.74 1.42
CA MET A 107 -18.35 -2.95 1.69
C MET A 107 -17.98 -3.78 0.46
N SER A 108 -18.32 -3.30 -0.74
CA SER A 108 -17.78 -3.88 -1.96
C SER A 108 -16.26 -3.73 -1.99
N LYS A 109 -15.62 -4.64 -2.72
CA LYS A 109 -14.21 -4.49 -3.07
C LYS A 109 -14.10 -3.24 -3.94
N ASP A 110 -12.99 -2.51 -3.81
CA ASP A 110 -12.66 -1.51 -4.82
C ASP A 110 -12.67 -2.14 -6.23
N HIS A 111 -12.91 -1.36 -7.27
CA HIS A 111 -12.96 -1.82 -8.68
C HIS A 111 -11.72 -2.64 -9.06
N LEU A 112 -10.60 -2.42 -8.37
CA LEU A 112 -9.32 -3.11 -8.58
C LEU A 112 -9.13 -4.37 -7.71
N GLY A 113 -10.04 -4.66 -6.78
CA GLY A 113 -9.97 -5.81 -5.87
C GLY A 113 -10.26 -7.16 -6.56
N VAL A 114 -11.01 -7.16 -7.66
CA VAL A 114 -11.19 -8.36 -8.50
C VAL A 114 -9.87 -8.73 -9.21
N LEU A 115 -9.15 -7.72 -9.69
CA LEU A 115 -7.82 -7.91 -10.28
C LEU A 115 -6.80 -8.41 -9.25
N PHE A 116 -6.91 -7.95 -8.00
CA PHE A 116 -6.08 -8.45 -6.90
C PHE A 116 -6.26 -9.96 -6.72
N GLU A 117 -7.49 -10.47 -6.69
CA GLU A 117 -7.77 -11.90 -6.46
C GLU A 117 -7.26 -12.80 -7.58
N SER A 118 -7.40 -12.38 -8.84
CA SER A 118 -6.88 -13.16 -9.97
C SER A 118 -5.36 -13.27 -9.96
N LEU A 119 -4.65 -12.24 -9.48
CA LEU A 119 -3.19 -12.23 -9.35
C LEU A 119 -2.70 -12.96 -8.08
N THR A 120 -3.54 -13.04 -7.04
CA THR A 120 -3.23 -13.70 -5.76
C THR A 120 -2.96 -15.19 -5.93
N ALA A 121 -3.61 -15.86 -6.89
CA ALA A 121 -3.35 -17.27 -7.18
C ALA A 121 -1.90 -17.56 -7.64
N ALA A 122 -1.15 -16.54 -8.06
CA ALA A 122 0.25 -16.65 -8.44
C ALA A 122 1.22 -16.44 -7.27
N LEU A 123 0.75 -16.02 -6.08
CA LEU A 123 1.59 -15.63 -4.96
C LEU A 123 2.51 -16.75 -4.44
N ASP A 124 2.00 -17.98 -4.37
CA ASP A 124 2.76 -19.14 -3.86
C ASP A 124 4.00 -19.46 -4.71
N LYS A 125 4.08 -18.90 -5.92
CA LYS A 125 5.19 -19.09 -6.85
C LYS A 125 6.16 -17.90 -6.87
N LEU A 126 5.86 -16.82 -6.12
CA LEU A 126 6.71 -15.64 -6.10
C LEU A 126 7.86 -15.80 -5.11
N LEU A 127 9.08 -15.62 -5.62
CA LEU A 127 10.25 -15.45 -4.75
C LEU A 127 10.32 -14.00 -4.28
N LEU A 128 9.82 -13.76 -3.07
CA LEU A 128 9.81 -12.44 -2.46
C LEU A 128 11.22 -12.01 -2.04
N LYS A 129 11.55 -10.75 -2.32
CA LYS A 129 12.78 -10.05 -1.95
C LYS A 129 12.51 -9.06 -0.82
N GLY A 130 13.50 -8.79 0.01
CA GLY A 130 13.41 -7.79 1.09
C GLY A 130 14.51 -7.98 2.11
N GLN A 131 15.05 -6.88 2.67
CA GLN A 131 16.08 -6.96 3.71
C GLN A 131 15.49 -7.36 5.06
N ASN A 132 14.26 -6.93 5.35
CA ASN A 132 13.53 -7.31 6.55
C ASN A 132 12.14 -7.82 6.14
N PRO A 133 11.96 -9.16 6.03
CA PRO A 133 10.73 -9.75 5.54
C PRO A 133 9.52 -9.46 6.44
N LEU A 134 9.74 -9.15 7.72
CA LEU A 134 8.68 -8.80 8.68
C LEU A 134 8.10 -7.39 8.45
N ILE A 135 8.81 -6.54 7.70
CA ILE A 135 8.40 -5.15 7.45
C ILE A 135 8.01 -4.96 5.99
N PHE A 136 8.83 -5.47 5.07
CA PHE A 136 8.63 -5.22 3.66
C PHE A 136 9.22 -6.32 2.78
N GLN A 137 8.39 -6.82 1.89
CA GLN A 137 8.74 -7.78 0.85
C GLN A 137 8.18 -7.32 -0.50
N TYR A 138 8.83 -7.71 -1.59
CA TYR A 138 8.34 -7.42 -2.94
C TYR A 138 8.79 -8.45 -3.97
N ALA A 139 8.09 -8.54 -5.09
CA ALA A 139 8.51 -9.30 -6.26
C ALA A 139 8.03 -8.65 -7.55
N PHE A 140 8.87 -8.67 -8.58
CA PHE A 140 8.50 -8.28 -9.95
C PHE A 140 8.08 -9.52 -10.75
N ILE A 141 7.08 -9.35 -11.60
CA ILE A 141 6.59 -10.38 -12.51
C ILE A 141 6.57 -9.83 -13.92
N GLU A 142 7.11 -10.60 -14.85
CA GLU A 142 7.08 -10.27 -16.27
C GLU A 142 5.68 -10.49 -16.85
N LEU A 143 5.12 -9.47 -17.51
CA LEU A 143 3.84 -9.58 -18.21
C LEU A 143 4.02 -9.78 -19.72
N SER A 144 5.16 -9.34 -20.26
CA SER A 144 5.56 -9.54 -21.65
C SER A 144 7.08 -9.40 -21.81
N ALA A 145 7.58 -9.43 -23.04
CA ALA A 145 8.99 -9.20 -23.34
C ALA A 145 9.40 -7.72 -23.23
N ASP A 146 8.46 -6.78 -23.16
CA ASP A 146 8.78 -5.37 -22.96
C ASP A 146 9.31 -5.17 -21.53
N LYS A 147 10.51 -4.58 -21.42
CA LYS A 147 11.18 -4.31 -20.14
C LYS A 147 10.38 -3.44 -19.17
N PHE A 148 9.38 -2.69 -19.65
CA PHE A 148 8.50 -1.87 -18.81
C PHE A 148 7.17 -2.56 -18.46
N GLU A 149 6.82 -3.67 -19.10
CA GLU A 149 5.60 -4.42 -18.82
C GLU A 149 5.85 -5.47 -17.72
N LYS A 150 6.00 -4.98 -16.49
CA LYS A 150 6.12 -5.81 -15.29
C LYS A 150 4.95 -5.54 -14.35
N ALA A 151 4.49 -6.52 -13.60
CA ALA A 151 3.72 -6.27 -12.40
C ALA A 151 4.66 -6.25 -11.20
N LEU A 152 4.27 -5.54 -10.14
CA LEU A 152 4.99 -5.55 -8.87
C LEU A 152 4.02 -5.93 -7.76
N PHE A 153 4.35 -7.00 -7.05
CA PHE A 153 3.73 -7.33 -5.78
C PHE A 153 4.54 -6.73 -4.64
N MET A 154 3.87 -6.12 -3.67
CA MET A 154 4.49 -5.65 -2.43
C MET A 154 3.69 -6.15 -1.24
N LEU A 155 4.37 -6.53 -0.18
CA LEU A 155 3.76 -6.92 1.09
C LEU A 155 4.39 -6.12 2.22
N PHE A 156 3.58 -5.30 2.86
CA PHE A 156 3.98 -4.57 4.07
C PHE A 156 3.54 -5.33 5.30
N TYR A 157 4.43 -5.43 6.28
CA TYR A 157 4.15 -5.91 7.63
C TYR A 157 3.44 -7.29 7.67
N GLU A 158 3.75 -8.15 6.70
CA GLU A 158 3.19 -9.51 6.54
C GLU A 158 1.67 -9.59 6.29
N GLY A 159 0.94 -8.47 6.31
CA GLY A 159 -0.53 -8.47 6.27
C GLY A 159 -1.16 -7.44 5.33
N PHE A 160 -0.36 -6.56 4.72
CA PHE A 160 -0.89 -5.50 3.85
C PHE A 160 -0.33 -5.62 2.43
N PRO A 161 -0.97 -6.40 1.55
CA PRO A 161 -0.50 -6.62 0.20
C PRO A 161 -0.95 -5.54 -0.78
N PHE A 162 -0.12 -5.33 -1.80
CA PHE A 162 -0.38 -4.49 -2.95
C PHE A 162 0.00 -5.18 -4.25
N TRP A 163 -0.81 -4.94 -5.27
CA TRP A 163 -0.42 -5.14 -6.65
C TRP A 163 -0.28 -3.80 -7.34
N ILE A 164 0.82 -3.64 -8.07
CA ILE A 164 1.12 -2.49 -8.90
C ILE A 164 1.12 -2.95 -10.35
N ILE A 165 0.20 -2.39 -11.13
CA ILE A 165 -0.06 -2.83 -12.50
C ILE A 165 0.21 -1.67 -13.46
N PRO A 166 1.07 -1.86 -14.47
CA PRO A 166 1.37 -0.81 -15.43
C PRO A 166 0.24 -0.67 -16.44
N ASP A 167 -0.10 0.57 -16.78
CA ASP A 167 -0.92 0.87 -17.94
C ASP A 167 -0.09 0.67 -19.21
N LYS A 168 -0.37 -0.42 -19.94
CA LYS A 168 0.35 -0.82 -21.16
C LYS A 168 0.34 0.25 -22.26
N THR A 169 -0.66 1.15 -22.26
CA THR A 169 -0.78 2.20 -23.27
C THR A 169 0.05 3.44 -22.96
N SER A 170 0.56 3.53 -21.72
CA SER A 170 1.34 4.67 -21.26
C SER A 170 2.84 4.50 -21.56
N ASN A 171 3.54 5.62 -21.76
CA ASN A 171 4.97 5.68 -22.03
C ASN A 171 5.70 6.71 -21.14
N ARG A 172 5.11 7.02 -19.99
CA ARG A 172 5.61 8.01 -19.04
C ARG A 172 5.51 7.49 -17.61
N CYS A 173 6.36 7.99 -16.73
CA CYS A 173 6.14 7.90 -15.29
C CYS A 173 5.34 9.13 -14.83
N ASP A 174 4.46 8.94 -13.87
CA ASP A 174 3.70 10.03 -13.25
C ASP A 174 3.65 9.87 -11.74
N PHE A 175 3.91 10.99 -11.06
CA PHE A 175 3.99 11.11 -9.62
C PHE A 175 2.83 11.93 -9.04
N GLU A 176 1.94 12.48 -9.88
CA GLU A 176 0.79 13.27 -9.45
C GLU A 176 -0.42 12.42 -9.08
#